data_AF-A0A150G2Z4-F1
#
_entry.id   AF-A0A150G2Z4-F1
#
_cell.length_a   1.000
_cell.length_b   1.000
_cell.length_c   1.000
_cell.angle_alpha   90.00
_cell.angle_beta   90.00
_cell.angle_gamma   90.00
#
_symmetry.space_group_name_H-M   'P 1'
#
loop_
_entity.id
_entity.type
_entity.pdbx_description
1 polymer ?
#
loop_
_entity_poly.entity_id
_entity_poly.type
_entity_poly.pdbx_seq_one_letter_code
_entity_poly.pdbx_strand_id
1 'polypeptide(L)'
;MREWKYITRTTHPDNPNHKGTVSSDGKIRTTFEEDVKVTMYNFEFVKLHVLSAEQGVSPDEAVLEFQLDIKQMLDEKAKRLNKPIPRSIREKALFLRNGDGAWEFRQSLDSNWDRDKLEYKDAALPAARAD
;
A
#
# COMPACT_ATOMS: atom_id res chain seq x y z
N MET A 1 14.78 9.72 -6.61
CA MET A 1 13.84 9.23 -7.66
C MET A 1 12.84 8.30 -6.98
N ARG A 2 11.56 8.34 -7.31
CA ARG A 2 10.54 7.46 -6.70
C ARG A 2 10.18 6.36 -7.68
N GLU A 3 10.65 5.14 -7.40
CA GLU A 3 10.56 3.97 -8.28
C GLU A 3 9.20 3.24 -8.15
N TRP A 4 8.08 3.95 -8.31
CA TRP A 4 6.75 3.32 -8.24
C TRP A 4 6.57 2.19 -9.26
N LYS A 5 7.23 2.29 -10.42
CA LYS A 5 7.25 1.25 -11.47
C LYS A 5 7.89 -0.06 -11.01
N TYR A 6 8.82 0.01 -10.07
CA TYR A 6 9.41 -1.19 -9.50
C TYR A 6 8.37 -1.93 -8.67
N ILE A 7 7.68 -1.21 -7.78
CA ILE A 7 6.62 -1.78 -6.92
C ILE A 7 5.52 -2.43 -7.76
N THR A 8 5.05 -1.76 -8.82
CA THR A 8 4.02 -2.33 -9.70
C THR A 8 4.51 -3.61 -10.40
N ARG A 9 5.78 -3.66 -10.81
CA ARG A 9 6.36 -4.84 -11.50
C ARG A 9 6.64 -6.00 -10.55
N THR A 10 6.98 -5.73 -9.29
CA THR A 10 7.29 -6.77 -8.29
C THR A 10 6.11 -7.11 -7.39
N THR A 11 4.90 -6.76 -7.81
CA THR A 11 3.65 -7.16 -7.13
C THR A 11 3.05 -8.31 -7.93
N HIS A 12 2.69 -9.39 -7.24
CA HIS A 12 2.12 -10.58 -7.88
C HIS A 12 0.78 -10.23 -8.56
N PRO A 13 0.47 -10.76 -9.76
CA PRO A 13 -0.79 -10.46 -10.46
C PRO A 13 -2.06 -10.73 -9.65
N ASP A 14 -2.03 -11.77 -8.81
CA ASP A 14 -3.17 -12.13 -7.95
C ASP A 14 -3.30 -11.26 -6.68
N ASN A 15 -2.39 -10.30 -6.45
CA ASN A 15 -2.46 -9.40 -5.31
C ASN A 15 -3.82 -8.67 -5.29
N PRO A 16 -4.58 -8.71 -4.17
CA PRO A 16 -5.91 -8.12 -4.11
C PRO A 16 -5.90 -6.61 -4.45
N ASN A 17 -4.80 -5.90 -4.15
CA ASN A 17 -4.65 -4.48 -4.43
C ASN A 17 -4.39 -4.17 -5.91
N HIS A 18 -4.11 -5.17 -6.76
CA HIS A 18 -3.81 -4.96 -8.17
C HIS A 18 -5.01 -4.37 -8.95
N LYS A 19 -6.21 -4.46 -8.39
CA LYS A 19 -7.43 -3.84 -8.93
C LYS A 19 -7.49 -2.32 -8.71
N GLY A 20 -6.63 -1.77 -7.85
CA GLY A 20 -6.74 -0.42 -7.33
C GLY A 20 -7.88 -0.28 -6.31
N THR A 21 -8.17 0.96 -5.91
CA THR A 21 -9.22 1.24 -4.93
C THR A 21 -10.59 1.10 -5.56
N VAL A 22 -11.46 0.32 -4.94
CA VAL A 22 -12.85 0.10 -5.38
C VAL A 22 -13.78 0.68 -4.33
N SER A 23 -14.70 1.57 -4.71
CA SER A 23 -15.70 2.10 -3.76
C SER A 23 -16.70 1.04 -3.33
N SER A 24 -17.46 1.33 -2.27
CA SER A 24 -18.50 0.46 -1.71
C SER A 24 -19.59 0.04 -2.71
N ASP A 25 -19.79 0.81 -3.78
CA ASP A 25 -20.70 0.51 -4.90
C ASP A 25 -20.07 -0.39 -5.98
N GLY A 26 -18.86 -0.90 -5.77
CA GLY A 26 -18.15 -1.79 -6.69
C GLY A 26 -17.45 -1.08 -7.85
N LYS A 27 -17.42 0.25 -7.89
CA LYS A 27 -16.73 1.01 -8.95
C LYS A 27 -15.25 1.18 -8.64
N ILE A 28 -14.40 0.89 -9.61
CA ILE A 28 -12.97 1.20 -9.56
C ILE A 28 -12.81 2.72 -9.56
N ARG A 29 -12.19 3.27 -8.52
CA ARG A 29 -11.95 4.71 -8.33
C ARG A 29 -10.56 5.13 -8.79
N THR A 30 -9.59 4.25 -8.63
CA THR A 30 -8.19 4.48 -8.99
C THR A 30 -7.59 3.20 -9.53
N THR A 31 -6.51 3.34 -10.28
CA THR A 31 -5.66 2.21 -10.67
C THR A 31 -4.67 1.86 -9.56
N PHE A 32 -4.19 0.61 -9.55
CA PHE A 32 -3.13 0.21 -8.62
C PHE A 32 -1.88 1.10 -8.73
N GLU A 33 -1.52 1.51 -9.94
CA GLU A 33 -0.40 2.43 -10.18
C GLU A 33 -0.61 3.79 -9.50
N GLU A 34 -1.83 4.35 -9.57
CA GLU A 34 -2.18 5.61 -8.91
C GLU A 34 -2.12 5.47 -7.39
N ASP A 35 -2.59 4.36 -6.83
CA ASP A 35 -2.56 4.10 -5.39
C ASP A 35 -1.11 3.99 -4.88
N VAL A 36 -0.24 3.31 -5.62
CA VAL A 36 1.20 3.25 -5.32
C VAL A 36 1.81 4.64 -5.35
N LYS A 37 1.52 5.45 -6.37
CA LYS A 37 2.01 6.82 -6.47
C LYS A 37 1.56 7.66 -5.26
N VAL A 38 0.26 7.66 -4.95
CA VAL A 38 -0.30 8.41 -3.83
C VAL A 38 0.32 7.97 -2.52
N THR A 39 0.50 6.66 -2.30
CA THR A 39 1.19 6.13 -1.11
C THR A 39 2.62 6.67 -1.00
N MET A 40 3.39 6.64 -2.09
CA MET A 40 4.74 7.20 -2.11
C MET A 40 4.74 8.72 -1.89
N TYR A 41 3.71 9.45 -2.34
CA TYR A 41 3.48 10.89 -2.04
C TYR A 41 3.12 11.16 -0.59
N ASN A 42 2.31 10.30 0.01
CA ASN A 42 1.91 10.44 1.38
C ASN A 42 3.04 10.16 2.37
N PHE A 43 3.96 9.24 2.06
CA PHE A 43 4.94 8.79 3.04
C PHE A 43 6.36 9.25 2.71
N GLU A 44 7.01 9.86 3.69
CA GLU A 44 8.47 9.93 3.76
C GLU A 44 8.95 8.67 4.50
N PHE A 45 9.60 7.75 3.79
CA PHE A 45 10.17 6.54 4.38
C PHE A 45 11.45 6.90 5.15
N VAL A 46 11.47 6.60 6.45
CA VAL A 46 12.60 6.94 7.33
C VAL A 46 13.48 5.72 7.57
N LYS A 47 12.87 4.58 7.90
CA LYS A 47 13.61 3.38 8.29
C LYS A 47 12.82 2.11 7.97
N LEU A 48 13.55 1.05 7.63
CA LEU A 48 13.02 -0.31 7.46
C LEU A 48 13.81 -1.25 8.38
N HIS A 49 13.08 -2.10 9.08
CA HIS A 49 13.61 -3.16 9.93
C HIS A 49 12.96 -4.48 9.56
N VAL A 50 13.75 -5.45 9.11
CA VAL A 50 13.29 -6.83 9.01
C VAL A 50 13.33 -7.44 10.40
N LEU A 51 12.18 -7.91 10.88
CA LEU A 51 11.99 -8.52 12.19
C LEU A 51 12.16 -10.05 12.11
N SER A 52 11.59 -10.65 11.07
CA SER A 52 11.74 -12.09 10.79
C SER A 52 11.62 -12.36 9.29
N ALA A 53 12.20 -13.48 8.88
CA ALA A 53 12.09 -14.03 7.53
C ALA A 53 11.95 -15.54 7.65
N GLU A 54 10.83 -16.06 7.19
CA GLU A 54 10.47 -17.47 7.30
C GLU A 54 10.09 -18.01 5.92
N GLN A 55 10.35 -19.29 5.69
CA GLN A 55 9.80 -19.98 4.54
C GLN A 55 8.28 -20.17 4.74
N GLY A 56 7.50 -19.97 3.68
CA GLY A 56 6.05 -20.21 3.69
C GLY A 56 5.70 -21.70 3.59
N VAL A 57 4.50 -22.02 3.09
CA VAL A 57 4.06 -23.44 3.05
C VAL A 57 4.76 -24.25 1.97
N SER A 58 5.40 -23.59 1.01
CA SER A 58 6.17 -24.22 -0.06
C SER A 58 7.57 -23.59 -0.21
N PRO A 59 8.50 -24.24 -0.92
CA PRO A 59 9.83 -23.67 -1.22
C PRO A 59 9.77 -22.33 -1.99
N ASP A 60 8.67 -22.08 -2.69
CA ASP A 60 8.44 -20.87 -3.49
C ASP A 60 7.64 -19.81 -2.74
N GLU A 61 7.48 -19.97 -1.42
CA GLU A 61 6.83 -18.99 -0.55
C GLU A 61 7.79 -18.47 0.51
N ALA A 62 7.72 -17.17 0.76
CA ALA A 62 8.44 -16.53 1.86
C ALA A 62 7.49 -15.60 2.61
N VAL A 63 7.59 -15.62 3.94
CA VAL A 63 6.87 -14.72 4.83
C VAL A 63 7.88 -13.82 5.51
N LEU A 64 7.73 -12.51 5.30
CA LEU A 64 8.57 -11.51 5.94
C LEU A 64 7.74 -10.72 6.95
N GLU A 65 8.27 -10.58 8.16
CA GLU A 65 7.77 -9.61 9.11
C GLU A 65 8.73 -8.44 9.19
N PHE A 66 8.21 -7.22 9.06
CA PHE A 66 9.03 -6.03 9.07
C PHE A 66 8.32 -4.86 9.72
N GLN A 67 9.11 -3.89 10.18
CA GLN A 67 8.65 -2.60 10.65
C GLN A 67 9.18 -1.48 9.75
N LEU A 68 8.28 -0.59 9.33
CA LEU A 68 8.55 0.63 8.59
C LEU A 68 8.30 1.83 9.50
N ASP A 69 9.31 2.67 9.68
CA ASP A 69 9.10 4.00 10.26
C ASP A 69 8.95 5.01 9.12
N ILE A 70 7.86 5.77 9.15
CA ILE A 70 7.50 6.75 8.14
C ILE A 70 7.16 8.10 8.78
N LYS A 71 7.14 9.15 7.97
CA LYS A 71 6.39 10.38 8.27
C LYS A 71 5.25 10.52 7.26
N GLN A 72 4.03 10.58 7.78
CA GLN A 72 2.83 10.86 7.00
C GLN A 72 2.79 12.35 6.66
N MET A 73 2.65 12.66 5.37
CA MET A 73 2.76 14.00 4.79
C MET A 73 1.40 14.58 4.42
N LEU A 74 0.37 13.75 4.24
CA LEU A 74 -0.98 14.17 3.87
C LEU A 74 -2.00 13.86 4.97
N ASP A 75 -3.01 14.70 5.10
CA ASP A 75 -4.19 14.45 5.95
C ASP A 75 -5.21 13.53 5.26
N GLU A 76 -6.33 13.26 5.94
CA GLU A 76 -7.44 12.43 5.43
C GLU A 76 -8.13 13.02 4.19
N LYS A 77 -7.87 14.29 3.86
CA LYS A 77 -8.39 14.99 2.67
C LYS A 77 -7.31 15.18 1.60
N ALA A 78 -6.21 14.43 1.69
CA ALA A 78 -5.01 14.53 0.86
C ALA A 78 -4.37 15.92 0.79
N LYS A 79 -4.55 16.75 1.83
CA LYS A 79 -3.86 18.03 1.97
C LYS A 79 -2.54 17.84 2.68
N ARG A 80 -1.53 18.58 2.24
CA ARG A 80 -0.21 18.56 2.86
C ARG A 80 -0.28 19.06 4.31
N LEU A 81 0.24 18.26 5.22
CA LEU A 81 0.38 18.61 6.63
C LEU A 81 1.54 19.60 6.82
N ASN A 82 1.31 20.64 7.62
CA ASN A 82 2.38 21.57 8.02
C ASN A 82 3.45 20.87 8.89
N LYS A 83 3.04 19.87 9.67
CA LYS A 83 3.92 19.02 10.47
C LYS A 83 3.63 17.55 10.14
N PRO A 84 4.56 16.83 9.49
CA PRO A 84 4.40 15.41 9.22
C PRO A 84 4.19 14.60 10.50
N ILE A 85 3.35 13.56 10.43
CA ILE A 85 3.04 12.70 11.58
C ILE A 85 3.92 11.46 11.53
N PRO A 86 4.83 11.24 12.51
CA PRO A 86 5.61 10.01 12.58
C PRO A 86 4.70 8.80 12.84
N ARG A 87 4.90 7.70 12.11
CA ARG A 87 4.20 6.44 12.31
C ARG A 87 5.18 5.28 12.21
N SER A 88 4.89 4.21 12.95
CA SER A 88 5.57 2.92 12.82
C SER A 88 4.54 1.88 12.39
N ILE A 89 4.75 1.32 11.21
CA ILE A 89 3.91 0.30 10.60
C ILE A 89 4.63 -1.03 10.74
N ARG A 90 3.99 -2.00 11.37
CA ARG A 90 4.45 -3.39 11.41
C ARG A 90 3.56 -4.20 10.48
N GLU A 91 4.19 -4.97 9.61
CA GLU A 91 3.52 -5.74 8.57
C GLU A 91 4.15 -7.13 8.46
N LYS A 92 3.29 -8.14 8.33
CA LYS A 92 3.65 -9.50 7.96
C LYS A 92 3.15 -9.75 6.54
N ALA A 93 4.05 -10.04 5.62
CA ALA A 93 3.78 -10.08 4.19
C ALA A 93 4.17 -11.44 3.58
N LEU A 94 3.33 -11.92 2.65
CA LEU A 94 3.59 -13.10 1.84
C LEU A 94 4.20 -12.69 0.49
N PHE A 95 5.29 -13.37 0.13
CA PHE A 95 5.95 -13.28 -1.16
C PHE A 95 5.95 -14.64 -1.85
N LEU A 96 5.76 -14.63 -3.16
CA LEU A 96 5.83 -15.83 -4.00
C LEU A 96 6.99 -15.71 -4.98
N ARG A 97 7.69 -16.81 -5.22
CA ARG A 97 8.72 -16.90 -6.26
C ARG A 97 8.05 -17.25 -7.58
N ASN A 98 8.35 -16.49 -8.63
CA ASN A 98 7.84 -16.75 -9.97
C ASN A 98 8.73 -17.78 -10.72
N GLY A 99 8.30 -18.19 -11.93
CA GLY A 99 9.01 -19.19 -12.73
C GLY A 99 10.41 -18.78 -13.19
N ASP A 100 10.72 -17.48 -13.17
CA ASP A 100 12.06 -16.93 -13.46
C ASP A 100 12.94 -16.83 -12.21
N GLY A 101 12.42 -17.26 -11.04
CA GLY A 101 13.12 -17.28 -9.77
C GLY A 101 13.07 -15.95 -9.00
N ALA A 102 12.33 -14.95 -9.47
CA ALA A 102 12.18 -13.65 -8.80
C ALA A 102 11.05 -13.66 -7.78
N TRP A 103 11.19 -12.87 -6.71
CA TRP A 103 10.17 -12.75 -5.65
C TRP A 103 9.19 -11.62 -5.94
N GLU A 104 7.90 -11.90 -5.75
CA GLU A 104 6.80 -10.97 -5.96
C GLU A 104 5.93 -10.85 -4.71
N PHE A 105 5.50 -9.63 -4.39
CA PHE A 105 4.63 -9.37 -3.24
C PHE A 105 3.20 -9.84 -3.52
N ARG A 106 2.74 -10.84 -2.75
CA ARG A 106 1.42 -11.46 -2.95
C ARG A 106 0.31 -10.79 -2.16
N GLN A 107 0.53 -10.57 -0.87
CA GLN A 107 -0.44 -9.91 0.02
C GLN A 107 0.16 -9.63 1.40
N SER A 108 -0.49 -8.72 2.12
CA SER A 108 -0.32 -8.55 3.56
C SER A 108 -1.12 -9.65 4.28
N LEU A 109 -0.50 -10.32 5.25
CA LEU A 109 -1.14 -11.32 6.12
C LEU A 109 -1.63 -10.69 7.43
N ASP A 110 -0.88 -9.73 7.95
CA ASP A 110 -1.19 -8.99 9.16
C ASP A 110 -0.55 -7.60 9.10
N SER A 111 -1.24 -6.59 9.63
CA SER A 111 -0.71 -5.23 9.74
C SER A 111 -1.36 -4.48 10.90
N ASN A 112 -0.55 -3.75 11.66
CA ASN A 112 -1.07 -2.79 12.64
C ASN A 112 -1.53 -1.47 12.01
N TRP A 113 -1.39 -1.33 10.68
CA TRP A 113 -1.80 -0.14 9.95
C TRP A 113 -3.20 -0.32 9.41
N ASP A 114 -4.11 0.48 9.95
CA ASP A 114 -5.49 0.55 9.51
C ASP A 114 -5.54 1.25 8.14
N ARG A 115 -5.54 0.43 7.07
CA ARG A 115 -5.63 0.91 5.67
C ARG A 115 -6.97 1.59 5.39
N ASP A 116 -8.03 1.21 6.09
CA ASP A 116 -9.39 1.73 5.89
C ASP A 116 -9.53 3.17 6.39
N LYS A 117 -8.59 3.65 7.22
CA LYS A 117 -8.50 5.07 7.59
C LYS A 117 -7.89 5.96 6.50
N LEU A 118 -7.32 5.37 5.44
CA LEU A 118 -6.94 6.10 4.21
C LEU A 118 -8.02 5.98 3.13
N GLU A 119 -9.05 5.15 3.33
CA GLU A 119 -10.22 5.19 2.46
C GLU A 119 -10.86 6.57 2.61
N TYR A 120 -10.91 7.29 1.49
CA TYR A 120 -11.73 8.48 1.35
C TYR A 120 -13.16 8.12 1.73
N LYS A 121 -13.53 8.34 2.99
CA LYS A 121 -14.94 8.41 3.38
C LYS A 121 -15.55 9.50 2.53
N ASP A 122 -16.38 9.07 1.59
CA ASP A 122 -17.14 9.85 0.61
C ASP A 122 -17.06 11.34 0.89
N ALA A 123 -16.11 12.02 0.23
CA ALA A 123 -16.28 13.44 0.00
C ALA A 123 -17.51 13.54 -0.89
N ALA A 124 -18.67 13.73 -0.25
CA ALA A 124 -19.90 14.12 -0.91
C ALA A 124 -19.52 15.28 -1.84
N LEU A 125 -19.45 14.97 -3.14
CA LEU A 125 -19.33 15.98 -4.17
C LEU A 125 -20.50 16.93 -3.91
N PRO A 126 -20.27 18.23 -3.63
CA PRO A 126 -21.37 19.17 -3.68
C PRO A 126 -21.95 19.07 -5.08
N ALA A 127 -23.22 18.66 -5.15
CA ALA A 127 -23.97 18.66 -6.40
C ALA A 127 -23.73 20.02 -7.04
N ALA A 128 -23.09 20.02 -8.21
CA ALA A 128 -23.06 21.19 -9.06
C ALA A 128 -24.54 21.57 -9.27
N ARG A 129 -24.97 22.65 -8.62
CA ARG A 129 -26.22 23.29 -8.96
C ARG A 129 -26.01 23.83 -10.35
N ALA A 130 -26.60 23.15 -11.32
CA ALA A 130 -27.00 23.78 -12.55
C ALA A 130 -28.04 24.86 -12.22
N ASP A 131 -27.85 26.00 -12.88
CA ASP A 131 -28.73 27.15 -13.04
C ASP A 131 -28.72 28.22 -11.94
#